data_AF-A0A392QJN8-F1
#
_entry.id   AF-A0A392QJN8-F1
#
_cell.length_a   1.000
_cell.length_b   1.000
_cell.length_c   1.000
_cell.angle_alpha   90.00
_cell.angle_beta   90.00
_cell.angle_gamma   90.00
#
_symmetry.space_group_name_H-M   'P 1'
#
loop_
_entity.id
_entity.type
_entity.pdbx_description
1 polymer ?
#
loop_
_entity_poly.entity_id
_entity_poly.type
_entity_poly.pdbx_seq_one_letter_code
_entity_poly.pdbx_strand_id
1 'polypeptide(L)'
;GTHTLVEDRVKGQVKNWDVFFPLAGKRVYSEFSENGYTMYEFAFKDLGFRLPFSDLAVGVFGWLKLAPSQLHPNVLAFIRAFEIVCEYLEVEPTLPLFFRIFKLQQQPAKNGHGWVSLKQQIKLFRMFIDSVRGFKERYYVVKPIMSSATDSLYKTEVVTEEDGSARLDANGLPVTRRVPRFPLSWSGKH
;
A
#
# COMPACT_ATOMS: atom_id res chain seq x y z
N GLY A 1 -21.28 15.43 -2.06
CA GLY A 1 -19.86 15.05 -2.08
C GLY A 1 -19.62 14.19 -3.30
N THR A 2 -18.63 14.54 -4.14
CA THR A 2 -18.20 13.70 -5.27
C THR A 2 -17.88 12.30 -4.76
N HIS A 3 -18.56 11.28 -5.28
CA HIS A 3 -18.27 9.88 -4.97
C HIS A 3 -16.83 9.59 -5.43
N THR A 4 -15.92 9.35 -4.49
CA THR A 4 -14.56 8.96 -4.85
C THR A 4 -14.57 7.52 -5.34
N LEU A 5 -14.12 7.31 -6.58
CA LEU A 5 -13.98 5.99 -7.14
C LEU A 5 -12.72 5.33 -6.58
N VAL A 6 -12.90 4.28 -5.78
CA VAL A 6 -11.80 3.56 -5.11
C VAL A 6 -11.62 2.13 -5.58
N GLU A 7 -12.63 1.57 -6.26
CA GLU A 7 -12.60 0.25 -6.90
C GLU A 7 -13.35 0.36 -8.23
N ASP A 8 -12.88 -0.36 -9.24
CA ASP A 8 -13.61 -0.52 -10.49
C ASP A 8 -14.66 -1.61 -10.30
N ARG A 9 -15.90 -1.34 -10.70
CA ARG A 9 -17.04 -2.25 -10.51
C ARG A 9 -17.86 -2.35 -11.78
N VAL A 10 -18.27 -3.57 -12.09
CA VAL A 10 -19.31 -3.80 -13.10
C VAL A 10 -20.67 -3.37 -12.52
N LYS A 11 -21.56 -2.86 -13.37
CA LYS A 11 -22.91 -2.43 -12.95
C LYS A 11 -23.64 -3.58 -12.23
N GLY A 12 -24.11 -3.33 -11.01
CA GLY A 12 -24.79 -4.34 -10.19
C GLY A 12 -23.89 -5.15 -9.26
N GLN A 13 -22.57 -5.00 -9.36
CA GLN A 13 -21.63 -5.63 -8.42
C GLN A 13 -21.69 -4.96 -7.03
N VAL A 14 -21.72 -5.79 -5.99
CA VAL A 14 -21.66 -5.35 -4.59
C VAL A 14 -20.30 -4.67 -4.33
N LYS A 15 -20.32 -3.64 -3.46
CA LYS A 15 -19.11 -2.93 -3.03
C LYS A 15 -18.19 -3.86 -2.24
N ASN A 16 -16.90 -3.94 -2.59
CA ASN A 16 -15.95 -4.76 -1.83
C ASN A 16 -15.27 -3.96 -0.71
N TRP A 17 -15.20 -2.63 -0.85
CA TRP A 17 -14.43 -1.75 0.02
C TRP A 17 -15.26 -0.59 0.54
N ASP A 18 -15.21 -0.31 1.84
CA ASP A 18 -15.72 0.95 2.36
C ASP A 18 -14.63 2.01 2.47
N VAL A 19 -15.00 3.26 2.20
CA VAL A 19 -14.12 4.42 2.35
C VAL A 19 -14.86 5.57 3.00
N PHE A 20 -14.29 6.08 4.08
CA PHE A 20 -14.88 7.19 4.82
C PHE A 20 -13.79 8.13 5.31
N PHE A 21 -14.17 9.39 5.52
CA PHE A 21 -13.29 10.35 6.16
C PHE A 21 -13.11 10.00 7.64
N PRO A 22 -11.91 10.16 8.19
CA PRO A 22 -11.63 9.89 9.59
C PRO A 22 -12.55 10.71 10.52
N LEU A 23 -12.92 10.12 11.66
CA LEU A 23 -13.57 10.85 12.75
C LEU A 23 -12.66 11.97 13.28
N ALA A 24 -13.25 13.01 13.85
CA ALA A 24 -12.52 14.14 14.43
C ALA A 24 -11.42 13.67 15.41
N GLY A 25 -10.22 14.25 15.29
CA GLY A 25 -9.07 13.93 16.15
C GLY A 25 -8.24 12.71 15.71
N LYS A 26 -8.71 11.88 14.77
CA LYS A 26 -7.87 10.84 14.17
C LYS A 26 -6.84 11.47 13.22
N ARG A 27 -5.67 10.83 13.12
CA ARG A 27 -4.55 11.24 12.25
C ARG A 27 -4.30 10.14 11.21
N VAL A 28 -3.58 10.48 10.15
CA VAL A 28 -3.27 9.52 9.08
C VAL A 28 -2.49 8.30 9.57
N TYR A 29 -1.71 8.46 10.64
CA TYR A 29 -0.95 7.39 11.29
C TYR A 29 -1.70 6.70 12.44
N SER A 30 -2.96 7.07 12.71
CA SER A 30 -3.77 6.39 13.73
C SER A 30 -4.04 4.94 13.32
N GLU A 31 -4.18 4.07 14.31
CA GLU A 31 -4.65 2.70 14.09
C GLU A 31 -6.17 2.66 13.93
N PHE A 32 -6.64 1.75 13.10
CA PHE A 32 -8.05 1.50 12.82
C PHE A 32 -8.35 0.01 12.97
N SER A 33 -9.54 -0.31 13.50
CA SER A 33 -9.98 -1.70 13.70
C SER A 33 -10.37 -2.37 12.38
N GLU A 34 -10.59 -3.70 12.42
CA GLU A 34 -11.20 -4.48 11.34
C GLU A 34 -10.44 -4.39 10.01
N ASN A 35 -9.11 -4.49 10.07
CA ASN A 35 -8.23 -4.44 8.90
C ASN A 35 -8.32 -3.10 8.14
N GLY A 36 -8.78 -2.05 8.81
CA GLY A 36 -8.80 -0.71 8.28
C GLY A 36 -7.39 -0.13 8.17
N TYR A 37 -7.10 0.52 7.05
CA TYR A 37 -5.85 1.24 6.82
C TYR A 37 -6.12 2.60 6.18
N THR A 38 -5.15 3.50 6.24
CA THR A 38 -5.29 4.84 5.67
C THR A 38 -4.62 4.95 4.31
N MET A 39 -5.24 5.73 3.43
CA MET A 39 -4.70 6.08 2.13
C MET A 39 -5.11 7.50 1.75
N TYR A 40 -4.24 8.25 1.05
CA TYR A 40 -4.52 9.63 0.68
C TYR A 40 -5.68 9.72 -0.31
N GLU A 41 -6.52 10.75 -0.16
CA GLU A 41 -7.59 11.03 -1.10
C GLU A 41 -7.05 11.22 -2.54
N PHE A 42 -5.92 11.93 -2.65
CA PHE A 42 -5.20 12.17 -3.90
C PHE A 42 -4.80 10.89 -4.65
N ALA A 43 -4.52 9.80 -3.93
CA ALA A 43 -4.13 8.56 -4.57
C ALA A 43 -5.27 7.98 -5.44
N PHE A 44 -6.51 8.08 -4.98
CA PHE A 44 -7.66 7.58 -5.73
C PHE A 44 -8.15 8.58 -6.77
N LYS A 45 -8.24 9.86 -6.39
CA LYS A 45 -8.83 10.91 -7.23
C LYS A 45 -7.92 11.32 -8.38
N ASP A 46 -6.64 11.52 -8.10
CA ASP A 46 -5.71 12.17 -9.03
C ASP A 46 -4.73 11.16 -9.64
N LEU A 47 -4.24 10.20 -8.86
CA LEU A 47 -3.34 9.15 -9.36
C LEU A 47 -4.09 7.95 -9.95
N GLY A 48 -5.40 7.83 -9.72
CA GLY A 48 -6.20 6.74 -10.27
C GLY A 48 -5.89 5.36 -9.69
N PHE A 49 -5.36 5.27 -8.46
CA PHE A 49 -5.27 3.98 -7.76
C PHE A 49 -6.66 3.36 -7.62
N ARG A 50 -6.73 2.04 -7.72
CA ARG A 50 -7.94 1.25 -7.50
C ARG A 50 -7.64 0.08 -6.58
N LEU A 51 -8.67 -0.39 -5.91
CA LEU A 51 -8.64 -1.53 -5.01
C LEU A 51 -9.27 -2.76 -5.68
N PRO A 52 -8.73 -3.97 -5.42
CA PRO A 52 -7.49 -4.22 -4.67
C PRO A 52 -6.27 -3.59 -5.36
N PHE A 53 -5.25 -3.23 -4.57
CA PHE A 53 -4.02 -2.65 -5.12
C PHE A 53 -3.34 -3.65 -6.08
N SER A 54 -2.58 -3.12 -7.05
CA SER A 54 -1.74 -3.92 -7.92
C SER A 54 -0.67 -4.71 -7.15
N ASP A 55 -0.17 -5.79 -7.74
CA ASP A 55 0.90 -6.59 -7.15
C ASP A 55 2.19 -5.79 -6.94
N LEU A 56 2.50 -4.85 -7.84
CA LEU A 56 3.64 -3.96 -7.66
C LEU A 56 3.45 -3.05 -6.43
N ALA A 57 2.30 -2.37 -6.30
CA ALA A 57 2.05 -1.48 -5.18
C ALA A 57 2.11 -2.23 -3.84
N VAL A 58 1.40 -3.37 -3.77
CA VAL A 58 1.45 -4.29 -2.62
C VAL A 58 2.88 -4.73 -2.32
N GLY A 59 3.62 -5.11 -3.36
CA GLY A 59 5.02 -5.50 -3.26
C GLY A 59 5.90 -4.38 -2.70
N VAL A 60 5.70 -3.13 -3.12
CA VAL A 60 6.49 -1.98 -2.66
C VAL A 60 6.20 -1.71 -1.18
N PHE A 61 4.93 -1.72 -0.78
CA PHE A 61 4.53 -1.55 0.63
C PHE A 61 5.11 -2.67 1.51
N GLY A 62 5.02 -3.91 1.04
CA GLY A 62 5.54 -5.09 1.74
C GLY A 62 7.06 -5.10 1.86
N TRP A 63 7.78 -4.78 0.76
CA TRP A 63 9.23 -4.72 0.73
C TRP A 63 9.79 -3.66 1.69
N LEU A 64 9.16 -2.49 1.72
CA LEU A 64 9.54 -1.40 2.63
C LEU A 64 9.04 -1.62 4.06
N LYS A 65 8.12 -2.57 4.28
CA LYS A 65 7.42 -2.80 5.56
C LYS A 65 6.70 -1.54 6.05
N LEU A 66 5.97 -0.89 5.15
CA LEU A 66 5.26 0.37 5.42
C LEU A 66 3.79 0.27 5.08
N ALA A 67 2.96 1.00 5.84
CA ALA A 67 1.58 1.23 5.45
C ALA A 67 1.48 2.12 4.20
N PRO A 68 0.41 2.00 3.39
CA PRO A 68 0.28 2.76 2.15
C PRO A 68 0.42 4.28 2.36
N SER A 69 -0.21 4.83 3.41
CA SER A 69 -0.12 6.25 3.74
C SER A 69 1.21 6.67 4.38
N GLN A 70 2.06 5.75 4.82
CA GLN A 70 3.39 6.10 5.34
C GLN A 70 4.35 6.48 4.20
N LEU A 71 4.03 6.11 2.96
CA LEU A 71 4.75 6.62 1.80
C LEU A 71 4.36 8.05 1.49
N HIS A 72 5.35 8.87 1.17
CA HIS A 72 5.12 10.23 0.67
C HIS A 72 4.30 10.19 -0.63
N PRO A 73 3.38 11.14 -0.89
CA PRO A 73 2.56 11.15 -2.11
C PRO A 73 3.35 11.03 -3.42
N ASN A 74 4.54 11.63 -3.50
CA ASN A 74 5.42 11.50 -4.67
C ASN A 74 5.79 10.03 -4.95
N VAL A 75 5.97 9.21 -3.91
CA VAL A 75 6.27 7.78 -4.09
C VAL A 75 5.08 7.04 -4.66
N LEU A 76 3.86 7.35 -4.20
CA LEU A 76 2.64 6.77 -4.77
C LEU A 76 2.51 7.14 -6.26
N ALA A 77 2.83 8.39 -6.59
CA ALA A 77 2.83 8.83 -7.98
C ALA A 77 3.91 8.14 -8.82
N PHE A 78 5.08 7.83 -8.25
CA PHE A 78 6.11 7.04 -8.92
C PHE A 78 5.69 5.60 -9.17
N ILE A 79 5.02 4.94 -8.21
CA ILE A 79 4.46 3.60 -8.41
C ILE A 79 3.51 3.62 -9.60
N ARG A 80 2.55 4.56 -9.61
CA ARG A 80 1.56 4.65 -10.69
C ARG A 80 2.20 4.99 -12.04
N ALA A 81 3.08 5.99 -12.08
CA ALA A 81 3.74 6.38 -13.32
C ALA A 81 4.60 5.24 -13.88
N PHE A 82 5.26 4.47 -13.02
CA PHE A 82 6.04 3.32 -13.42
C PHE A 82 5.16 2.21 -14.00
N GLU A 83 4.02 1.89 -13.39
CA GLU A 83 3.05 0.93 -13.94
C GLU A 83 2.57 1.32 -15.33
N ILE A 84 2.17 2.59 -15.52
CA ILE A 84 1.68 3.11 -16.81
C ILE A 84 2.78 3.01 -17.88
N VAL A 85 4.02 3.35 -17.53
CA VAL A 85 5.15 3.24 -18.47
C VAL A 85 5.44 1.78 -18.81
N CYS A 86 5.43 0.88 -17.82
CA CYS A 86 5.60 -0.55 -18.03
C CYS A 86 4.50 -1.13 -18.94
N GLU A 87 3.23 -0.77 -18.70
CA GLU A 87 2.10 -1.15 -19.54
C GLU A 87 2.27 -0.65 -20.98
N TYR A 88 2.63 0.63 -21.18
CA TYR A 88 2.87 1.19 -22.50
C TYR A 88 4.04 0.52 -23.25
N LEU A 89 5.08 0.11 -22.51
CA LEU A 89 6.26 -0.57 -23.07
C LEU A 89 6.07 -2.09 -23.18
N GLU A 90 4.92 -2.63 -22.77
CA GLU A 90 4.64 -4.06 -22.72
C GLU A 90 5.66 -4.86 -21.87
N VAL A 91 6.14 -4.25 -20.78
CA VAL A 91 7.07 -4.87 -19.81
C VAL A 91 6.36 -5.07 -18.48
N GLU A 92 6.60 -6.22 -17.84
CA GLU A 92 6.05 -6.49 -16.51
C GLU A 92 6.62 -5.52 -15.44
N PRO A 93 5.78 -4.81 -14.68
CA PRO A 93 6.23 -3.93 -13.61
C PRO A 93 6.64 -4.75 -12.38
N THR A 94 7.94 -5.04 -12.23
CA THR A 94 8.47 -5.85 -11.12
C THR A 94 9.14 -5.02 -10.01
N LEU A 95 9.15 -5.55 -8.79
CA LEU A 95 9.84 -4.92 -7.65
C LEU A 95 11.33 -4.65 -7.90
N PRO A 96 12.13 -5.59 -8.45
CA PRO A 96 13.55 -5.34 -8.70
C PRO A 96 13.76 -4.21 -9.70
N LEU A 97 12.94 -4.11 -10.74
CA LEU A 97 13.03 -3.04 -11.73
C LEU A 97 12.64 -1.69 -11.13
N PHE A 98 11.56 -1.65 -10.35
CA PHE A 98 11.17 -0.44 -9.62
C PHE A 98 12.30 0.05 -8.70
N PHE A 99 12.84 -0.82 -7.84
CA PHE A 99 13.92 -0.44 -6.92
C PHE A 99 15.29 -0.27 -7.60
N ARG A 100 15.46 -0.65 -8.88
CA ARG A 100 16.63 -0.26 -9.68
C ARG A 100 16.62 1.24 -9.96
N ILE A 101 15.45 1.81 -10.20
CA ILE A 101 15.23 3.21 -10.57
C ILE A 101 15.03 4.09 -9.34
N PHE A 102 14.19 3.64 -8.40
CA PHE A 102 13.80 4.39 -7.20
C PHE A 102 14.51 3.83 -5.97
N LYS A 103 15.30 4.67 -5.29
CA LYS A 103 16.02 4.29 -4.08
C LYS A 103 15.45 5.00 -2.86
N LEU A 104 15.54 4.35 -1.72
CA LEU A 104 15.13 4.95 -0.45
C LEU A 104 15.88 6.26 -0.22
N GLN A 105 15.13 7.34 0.00
CA GLN A 105 15.68 8.62 0.43
C GLN A 105 15.63 8.64 1.95
N GLN A 106 16.76 8.33 2.60
CA GLN A 106 16.84 8.37 4.06
C GLN A 106 16.48 9.77 4.55
N GLN A 107 15.43 9.86 5.35
CA GLN A 107 15.11 11.02 6.17
C GLN A 107 15.14 10.51 7.61
N PRO A 108 16.00 11.06 8.49
CA PRO A 108 15.99 10.66 9.89
C PRO A 108 14.70 11.20 10.52
N ALA A 109 13.68 10.36 10.64
CA ALA A 109 12.62 10.65 11.57
C ALA A 109 13.23 10.56 12.96
N LYS A 110 13.30 11.69 13.69
CA LYS A 110 13.84 11.74 15.06
C LYS A 110 13.28 10.65 16.00
N ASN A 111 12.11 10.08 15.66
CA ASN A 111 11.39 9.09 16.46
C ASN A 111 10.99 7.82 15.68
N GLY A 112 11.56 7.55 14.49
CA GLY A 112 11.23 6.34 13.69
C GLY A 112 9.83 6.31 13.06
N HIS A 113 8.92 7.23 13.37
CA HIS A 113 7.54 7.28 12.83
C HIS A 113 7.35 8.39 11.79
N GLY A 114 8.09 8.34 10.69
CA GLY A 114 8.06 9.35 9.62
C GLY A 114 7.49 8.85 8.29
N TRP A 115 7.17 9.81 7.42
CA TRP A 115 6.94 9.54 6.01
C TRP A 115 8.22 9.06 5.34
N VAL A 116 8.09 8.08 4.47
CA VAL A 116 9.20 7.56 3.68
C VAL A 116 9.12 8.08 2.25
N SER A 117 10.24 8.58 1.75
CA SER A 117 10.39 9.09 0.39
C SER A 117 11.36 8.24 -0.41
N LEU A 118 11.20 8.22 -1.73
CA LEU A 118 12.15 7.62 -2.66
C LEU A 118 12.73 8.69 -3.57
N LYS A 119 14.00 8.51 -3.96
CA LYS A 119 14.70 9.31 -4.94
C LYS A 119 14.93 8.50 -6.22
N GLN A 120 14.66 9.12 -7.36
CA GLN A 120 15.01 8.57 -8.67
C GLN A 120 16.53 8.66 -8.89
N GLN A 121 17.17 7.54 -9.21
CA GLN A 121 18.60 7.53 -9.58
C GLN A 121 18.82 8.10 -10.97
N ILE A 122 17.89 7.81 -11.88
CA ILE A 122 17.81 8.36 -13.23
C ILE A 122 16.56 9.22 -13.27
N LYS A 123 16.64 10.45 -13.77
CA LYS A 123 15.49 11.37 -13.87
C LYS A 123 14.53 10.91 -14.97
N LEU A 124 13.74 9.87 -14.69
CA LEU A 124 12.70 9.37 -15.60
C LEU A 124 11.46 10.24 -15.58
N PHE A 125 11.11 10.76 -14.41
CA PHE A 125 9.94 11.61 -14.23
C PHE A 125 10.43 12.98 -13.79
N ARG A 126 9.90 14.04 -14.40
CA ARG A 126 10.00 15.35 -13.73
C ARG A 126 9.15 15.22 -12.47
N MET A 127 9.71 15.60 -11.31
CA MET A 127 8.90 15.72 -10.10
C MET A 127 7.69 16.59 -10.44
N PHE A 128 6.52 16.25 -9.91
CA PHE A 128 5.37 17.14 -9.98
C PHE A 128 5.85 18.53 -9.58
N ILE A 129 5.61 19.51 -10.46
CA ILE A 129 6.18 20.87 -10.37
C ILE A 129 5.90 21.47 -8.98
N ASP A 130 4.82 21.03 -8.34
CA ASP A 130 4.52 21.27 -6.95
C ASP A 130 4.47 19.94 -6.17
N SER A 131 5.21 19.85 -5.07
CA SER A 131 4.97 18.82 -4.07
C SER A 131 3.51 18.92 -3.60
N VAL A 132 2.79 17.79 -3.56
CA VAL A 132 1.39 17.77 -3.11
C VAL A 132 1.32 18.39 -1.71
N ARG A 133 0.72 19.59 -1.59
CA ARG A 133 0.57 20.29 -0.30
C ARG A 133 -0.77 19.92 0.34
N GLY A 134 -0.85 19.97 1.67
CA GLY A 134 -2.10 19.71 2.40
C GLY A 134 -2.57 18.25 2.40
N PHE A 135 -1.81 17.31 1.82
CA PHE A 135 -2.21 15.90 1.72
C PHE A 135 -2.40 15.22 3.08
N LYS A 136 -1.73 15.69 4.14
CA LYS A 136 -1.78 15.11 5.48
C LYS A 136 -3.18 15.17 6.11
N GLU A 137 -3.98 16.15 5.70
CA GLU A 137 -5.33 16.38 6.23
C GLU A 137 -6.42 15.72 5.36
N ARG A 138 -6.05 15.22 4.17
CA ARG A 138 -6.97 14.64 3.20
C ARG A 138 -6.65 13.17 2.95
N TYR A 139 -7.25 12.31 3.75
CA TYR A 139 -7.10 10.87 3.63
C TYR A 139 -8.42 10.15 3.92
N TYR A 140 -8.53 8.94 3.39
CA TYR A 140 -9.60 8.01 3.70
C TYR A 140 -9.10 6.94 4.66
N VAL A 141 -10.03 6.43 5.47
CA VAL A 141 -9.92 5.11 6.07
C VAL A 141 -10.56 4.14 5.09
N VAL A 142 -9.81 3.13 4.68
CA VAL A 142 -10.23 2.08 3.76
C VAL A 142 -10.48 0.82 4.58
N LYS A 143 -11.64 0.19 4.42
CA LYS A 143 -11.99 -1.07 5.08
C LYS A 143 -12.51 -2.11 4.09
N PRO A 144 -12.06 -3.38 4.15
CA PRO A 144 -12.70 -4.44 3.37
C PRO A 144 -14.09 -4.76 3.97
N ILE A 145 -15.09 -4.94 3.09
CA ILE A 145 -16.45 -5.37 3.49
C ILE A 145 -16.65 -6.85 3.14
N MET A 146 -16.13 -7.27 1.99
CA MET A 146 -16.27 -8.63 1.49
C MET A 146 -15.04 -9.49 1.84
N SER A 147 -15.22 -10.80 1.96
CA SER A 147 -14.13 -11.75 2.20
C SER A 147 -13.04 -11.65 1.13
N SER A 148 -13.42 -11.50 -0.14
CA SER A 148 -12.48 -11.29 -1.26
C SER A 148 -11.59 -10.05 -1.09
N ALA A 149 -12.14 -8.93 -0.61
CA ALA A 149 -11.37 -7.73 -0.29
C ALA A 149 -10.39 -8.01 0.84
N THR A 150 -10.85 -8.69 1.88
CA THR A 150 -10.00 -9.08 3.00
C THR A 150 -8.89 -10.01 2.52
N ASP A 151 -9.19 -11.00 1.69
CA ASP A 151 -8.21 -11.96 1.15
C ASP A 151 -7.15 -11.28 0.29
N SER A 152 -7.50 -10.23 -0.44
CA SER A 152 -6.52 -9.43 -1.19
C SER A 152 -5.46 -8.74 -0.33
N LEU A 153 -5.76 -8.45 0.95
CA LEU A 153 -4.84 -7.78 1.89
C LEU A 153 -3.87 -8.75 2.57
N TYR A 154 -4.13 -10.06 2.52
CA TYR A 154 -3.37 -11.04 3.29
C TYR A 154 -2.78 -12.11 2.38
N LYS A 155 -1.75 -12.78 2.88
CA LYS A 155 -1.20 -13.99 2.30
C LYS A 155 -1.10 -15.05 3.39
N THR A 156 -0.99 -16.28 2.94
CA THR A 156 -0.77 -17.43 3.81
C THR A 156 0.73 -17.72 3.85
N GLU A 157 1.30 -17.78 5.04
CA GLU A 157 2.69 -18.19 5.26
C GLU A 157 2.71 -19.51 6.03
N VAL A 158 3.65 -20.39 5.69
CA VAL A 158 3.93 -21.60 6.47
C VAL A 158 4.59 -21.18 7.78
N VAL A 159 4.12 -21.74 8.89
CA VAL A 159 4.74 -21.54 10.20
C VAL A 159 6.00 -22.39 10.24
N THR A 160 7.15 -21.75 10.47
CA THR A 160 8.44 -22.43 10.58
C THR A 160 8.90 -22.50 12.04
N GLU A 161 9.57 -23.58 12.40
CA GLU A 161 10.30 -23.75 13.67
C GLU A 161 11.61 -22.95 13.67
N GLU A 162 12.33 -22.93 14.80
CA GLU A 162 13.60 -22.19 14.95
C GLU A 162 14.69 -22.67 13.97
N ASP A 163 14.64 -23.94 13.56
CA ASP A 163 15.55 -24.54 12.58
C ASP A 163 15.16 -24.27 11.11
N GLY A 164 14.06 -23.54 10.88
CA GLY A 164 13.54 -23.21 9.56
C GLY A 164 12.66 -24.30 8.92
N SER A 165 12.46 -25.45 9.59
CA SER A 165 11.56 -26.50 9.12
C SER A 165 10.09 -26.08 9.26
N ALA A 166 9.21 -26.61 8.41
CA ALA A 166 7.78 -26.33 8.49
C ALA A 166 7.16 -27.06 9.68
N ARG A 167 6.47 -26.32 10.56
CA ARG A 167 5.67 -26.91 11.63
C ARG A 167 4.52 -27.70 11.02
N LEU A 168 4.37 -28.96 11.41
CA LEU A 168 3.31 -29.83 10.91
C LEU A 168 2.14 -29.92 11.89
N ASP A 169 0.92 -30.10 11.39
CA ASP A 169 -0.27 -30.39 12.19
C ASP A 169 -0.39 -31.89 12.52
N ALA A 170 -1.47 -32.28 13.21
CA ALA A 170 -1.72 -33.67 13.60
C ALA A 170 -1.85 -34.65 12.40
N ASN A 171 -2.07 -34.13 11.18
CA ASN A 171 -2.18 -34.90 9.95
C ASN A 171 -0.88 -34.86 9.12
N GLY A 172 0.18 -34.23 9.63
CA GLY A 172 1.45 -34.09 8.92
C GLY A 172 1.46 -32.99 7.85
N LEU A 173 0.47 -32.10 7.82
CA LEU A 173 0.42 -30.99 6.86
C LEU A 173 1.06 -29.72 7.45
N PRO A 174 1.71 -28.87 6.63
CA PRO A 174 2.27 -27.62 7.11
C PRO A 174 1.20 -26.72 7.75
N VAL A 175 1.42 -26.36 9.00
CA VAL A 175 0.64 -25.34 9.69
C VAL A 175 0.86 -24.02 8.96
N THR A 176 -0.23 -23.36 8.61
CA THR A 176 -0.17 -22.05 7.97
C THR A 176 -0.79 -20.99 8.85
N ARG A 177 -0.30 -19.76 8.69
CA ARG A 177 -0.89 -18.57 9.31
C ARG A 177 -1.15 -17.50 8.26
N ARG A 178 -2.20 -16.73 8.49
CA ARG A 178 -2.54 -15.58 7.65
C ARG A 178 -1.76 -14.36 8.13
N VAL A 179 -1.03 -13.70 7.24
CA VAL A 179 -0.29 -12.47 7.53
C VAL A 179 -0.63 -11.37 6.51
N PRO A 180 -0.63 -10.08 6.90
CA PRO A 180 -0.83 -9.00 5.94
C PRO A 180 0.26 -9.00 4.85
N ARG A 181 -0.10 -8.73 3.60
CA ARG A 181 0.88 -8.57 2.50
C ARG A 181 1.75 -7.32 2.70
N PHE A 182 1.24 -6.34 3.44
CA PHE A 182 1.91 -5.12 3.88
C PHE A 182 1.29 -4.64 5.20
N PRO A 183 2.00 -3.83 6.02
CA PRO A 183 1.43 -3.29 7.25
C PRO A 183 0.18 -2.43 7.01
N LEU A 184 -0.88 -2.65 7.80
CA LEU A 184 -2.12 -1.85 7.72
C LEU A 184 -2.06 -0.58 8.58
N SER A 185 -1.08 -0.48 9.47
CA SER A 185 -0.79 0.69 10.30
C SER A 185 0.67 1.11 10.17
N TRP A 186 0.97 2.35 10.54
CA TRP A 186 2.31 2.90 10.43
C TRP A 186 3.32 2.15 11.31
N SER A 187 4.48 1.83 10.74
CA SER A 187 5.57 1.16 11.44
C SER A 187 6.67 2.15 11.83
N GLY A 188 7.17 2.02 13.05
CA GLY A 188 8.39 2.70 13.51
C GLY A 188 9.69 2.02 13.07
N LYS A 189 9.60 0.82 12.50
CA LYS A 189 10.72 -0.04 12.11
C LYS A 189 10.78 -0.11 10.59
N HIS A 190 11.68 0.67 9.98
CA HIS A 190 11.91 0.69 8.53
C HIS A 190 13.36 1.03 8.20
#